data_AF-A0A5N5T0U4-F1
#
_entry.id   AF-A0A5N5T0U4-F1
#
_cell.length_a   1.000
_cell.length_b   1.000
_cell.length_c   1.000
_cell.angle_alpha   90.00
_cell.angle_beta   90.00
_cell.angle_gamma   90.00
#
_symmetry.space_group_name_H-M   'P 1'
#
loop_
_entity.id
_entity.type
_entity.pdbx_description
1 polymer ?
#
loop_
_entity_poly.entity_id
_entity_poly.type
_entity_poly.pdbx_seq_one_letter_code
_entity_poly.pdbx_strand_id
1 'polypeptide(L)'
;QNDYITPSVFGDLIYDNFIYDICKILDLCILYGISNSPLLERLLSCVFTHQPKYYNDLSEFSLSLFSVLKNLEEKLGVSEGMLVPCSLASEESKMSLEELGDIIEYMMDSFCSLQAFLTIFPKACETFHVKDFELRLSSFYERAVPKLVDHLSTDKDMQLEELAIKRELREKLDVVRLSILTIFREILNYICLSPKEDARFLLVIQAA
;
A
#
# COMPACT_ATOMS: atom_id res chain seq x y z
N GLN A 1 -26.76 10.12 32.76
CA GLN A 1 -26.45 11.23 31.83
C GLN A 1 -26.02 10.56 30.54
N ASN A 2 -26.72 10.80 29.44
CA ASN A 2 -26.36 10.19 28.16
C ASN A 2 -25.45 11.19 27.46
N ASP A 3 -24.14 10.95 27.54
CA ASP A 3 -23.15 11.74 26.82
C ASP A 3 -23.13 11.24 25.37
N TYR A 4 -23.80 11.95 24.46
CA TYR A 4 -23.83 11.64 23.04
C TYR A 4 -23.64 12.91 22.20
N ILE A 5 -23.00 12.75 21.04
CA ILE A 5 -22.84 13.79 20.02
C ILE A 5 -23.68 13.38 18.82
N THR A 6 -24.40 14.32 18.20
CA THR A 6 -25.17 14.03 16.99
C THR A 6 -24.24 13.67 15.82
N PRO A 7 -24.61 12.71 14.96
CA PRO A 7 -23.85 12.25 13.79
C PRO A 7 -23.14 13.34 12.97
N SER A 8 -23.87 14.40 12.60
CA SER A 8 -23.32 15.50 11.79
C SER A 8 -22.27 16.30 12.54
N VAL A 9 -22.58 16.71 13.78
CA VAL A 9 -21.64 17.46 14.64
C VAL A 9 -20.39 16.64 14.94
N PHE A 10 -20.51 15.33 15.12
CA PHE A 10 -19.36 14.44 15.26
C PHE A 10 -18.47 14.46 14.01
N GLY A 11 -19.07 14.31 12.82
CA GLY A 11 -18.36 14.35 11.55
C GLY A 11 -17.63 15.67 11.30
N ASP A 12 -18.27 16.79 11.60
CA ASP A 12 -17.65 18.12 11.48
C ASP A 12 -16.53 18.30 12.51
N LEU A 13 -16.74 17.86 13.76
CA LEU A 13 -15.74 17.96 14.82
C LEU A 13 -14.45 17.21 14.46
N ILE A 14 -14.55 15.96 14.00
CA ILE A 14 -13.35 15.15 13.72
C ILE A 14 -12.58 15.66 12.50
N TYR A 15 -13.29 16.24 11.53
CA TYR A 15 -12.70 16.74 10.29
C TYR A 15 -12.09 18.12 10.47
N ASP A 16 -12.89 19.08 10.94
CA ASP A 16 -12.50 20.50 10.98
C ASP A 16 -11.43 20.77 12.05
N ASN A 17 -11.29 19.87 13.04
CA ASN A 17 -10.25 19.94 14.07
C ASN A 17 -9.06 18.99 13.82
N PHE A 18 -8.96 18.39 12.63
CA PHE A 18 -7.84 17.51 12.23
C PHE A 18 -7.59 16.34 13.21
N ILE A 19 -8.65 15.84 13.84
CA ILE A 19 -8.58 14.71 14.77
C ILE A 19 -8.11 13.46 14.01
N TYR A 20 -8.64 13.28 12.80
CA TYR A 20 -8.11 12.32 11.83
C TYR A 20 -7.74 13.03 10.54
N ASP A 21 -6.67 12.53 9.92
CA ASP A 21 -6.37 12.67 8.50
C ASP A 21 -6.00 11.28 7.95
N ILE A 22 -5.82 11.17 6.63
CA ILE A 22 -5.53 9.88 6.00
C ILE A 22 -4.22 9.27 6.53
N CYS A 23 -3.16 10.06 6.72
CA CYS A 23 -1.89 9.57 7.26
C CYS A 23 -2.05 9.00 8.67
N LYS A 24 -2.73 9.71 9.58
CA LYS A 24 -3.05 9.24 10.93
C LYS A 24 -3.89 7.96 10.90
N ILE A 25 -4.80 7.82 9.94
CA ILE A 25 -5.59 6.60 9.77
C ILE A 25 -4.69 5.42 9.37
N LEU A 26 -3.76 5.62 8.43
CA LEU A 26 -2.77 4.61 8.05
C LEU A 26 -1.91 4.21 9.25
N ASP A 27 -1.41 5.19 10.01
CA ASP A 27 -0.60 4.98 11.22
C ASP A 27 -1.37 4.15 12.26
N LEU A 28 -2.64 4.47 12.50
CA LEU A 28 -3.48 3.68 13.41
C LEU A 28 -3.61 2.23 12.95
N CYS A 29 -3.75 2.01 11.65
CA CYS A 29 -3.89 0.68 11.07
C CYS A 29 -2.63 -0.17 11.25
N ILE A 30 -1.46 0.37 10.92
CA ILE A 30 -0.20 -0.37 11.05
C ILE A 30 0.20 -0.58 12.53
N LEU A 31 -0.06 0.40 13.41
CA LEU A 31 0.32 0.31 14.82
C LEU A 31 -0.62 -0.58 15.66
N TYR A 32 -1.93 -0.50 15.41
CA TYR A 32 -2.93 -1.17 16.27
C TYR A 32 -3.70 -2.30 15.59
N GLY A 33 -3.55 -2.47 14.27
CA GLY A 33 -4.33 -3.42 13.48
C GLY A 33 -4.14 -4.88 13.88
N ILE A 34 -2.91 -5.29 14.19
CA ILE A 34 -2.58 -6.68 14.53
C ILE A 34 -3.39 -7.19 15.73
N SER A 35 -3.60 -6.34 16.74
CA SER A 35 -4.25 -6.72 18.00
C SER A 35 -5.70 -6.24 18.11
N ASN A 36 -6.08 -5.19 17.38
CA ASN A 36 -7.37 -4.51 17.55
C ASN A 36 -8.18 -4.36 16.26
N SER A 37 -7.93 -5.20 15.24
CA SER A 37 -8.58 -5.09 13.91
C SER A 37 -10.10 -4.88 13.97
N PRO A 38 -10.91 -5.64 14.74
CA PRO A 38 -12.36 -5.45 14.74
C PRO A 38 -12.81 -4.12 15.35
N LEU A 39 -12.06 -3.61 16.33
CA LEU A 39 -12.35 -2.30 16.93
C LEU A 39 -11.97 -1.18 15.96
N LEU A 40 -10.84 -1.33 15.27
CA LEU A 40 -10.36 -0.34 14.33
C LEU A 40 -11.24 -0.29 13.07
N GLU A 41 -11.68 -1.43 12.55
CA GLU A 41 -12.66 -1.50 11.45
C GLU A 41 -13.96 -0.74 11.81
N ARG A 42 -14.47 -0.93 13.04
CA ARG A 42 -15.65 -0.21 13.54
C ARG A 42 -15.39 1.30 13.66
N LEU A 43 -14.21 1.69 14.16
CA LEU A 43 -13.80 3.09 14.25
C LEU A 43 -13.78 3.73 12.86
N LEU A 44 -13.09 3.11 11.90
CA LEU A 44 -12.95 3.64 10.54
C LEU A 44 -14.30 3.66 9.82
N SER A 45 -15.11 2.62 9.97
CA SER A 45 -16.48 2.61 9.44
C SER A 45 -17.30 3.77 10.00
N CYS A 46 -17.16 4.08 11.30
CA CYS A 46 -17.81 5.24 11.91
C CYS A 46 -17.31 6.56 11.30
N VAL A 47 -15.99 6.75 11.21
CA VAL A 47 -15.34 7.96 10.66
C VAL A 47 -15.81 8.22 9.22
N PHE A 48 -15.66 7.24 8.32
CA PHE A 48 -16.01 7.41 6.90
C PHE A 48 -17.52 7.52 6.64
N THR A 49 -18.35 6.93 7.51
CA THR A 49 -19.82 7.06 7.39
C THR A 49 -20.30 8.44 7.82
N HIS A 50 -19.76 8.97 8.91
CA HIS A 50 -20.19 10.24 9.50
C HIS A 50 -19.51 11.45 8.88
N GLN A 51 -18.37 11.25 8.21
CA GLN A 51 -17.68 12.27 7.45
C GLN A 51 -17.24 11.72 6.08
N PRO A 52 -18.09 11.84 5.04
CA PRO A 52 -17.76 11.35 3.71
C PRO A 52 -16.61 12.09 3.03
N LYS A 53 -16.23 13.30 3.48
CA LYS A 53 -15.09 14.05 2.90
C LYS A 53 -13.78 13.27 2.95
N TYR A 54 -13.60 12.36 3.91
CA TYR A 54 -12.43 11.49 3.96
C TYR A 54 -12.28 10.58 2.72
N TYR A 55 -13.34 10.28 1.97
CA TYR A 55 -13.20 9.59 0.69
C TYR A 55 -12.57 10.47 -0.39
N ASN A 56 -12.81 11.79 -0.35
CA ASN A 56 -12.14 12.72 -1.26
C ASN A 56 -10.66 12.85 -0.88
N ASP A 57 -10.36 12.96 0.41
CA ASP A 57 -8.96 13.01 0.88
C ASP A 57 -8.22 11.71 0.54
N LEU A 58 -8.88 10.55 0.69
CA LEU A 58 -8.33 9.25 0.29
C LEU A 58 -8.11 9.17 -1.23
N SER A 59 -9.02 9.74 -2.00
CA SER A 59 -8.88 9.87 -3.44
C SER A 59 -7.64 10.72 -3.78
N GLU A 60 -7.44 11.87 -3.15
CA GLU A 60 -6.24 12.68 -3.37
C GLU A 60 -4.96 11.94 -2.93
N PHE A 61 -5.00 11.26 -1.79
CA PHE A 61 -3.91 10.42 -1.31
C PHE A 61 -3.53 9.32 -2.31
N SER A 62 -4.51 8.63 -2.91
CA SER A 62 -4.22 7.60 -3.93
C SER A 62 -3.48 8.14 -5.16
N LEU A 63 -3.70 9.41 -5.55
CA LEU A 63 -2.93 10.05 -6.63
C LEU A 63 -1.49 10.34 -6.20
N SER A 64 -1.30 10.73 -4.94
CA SER A 64 0.04 10.94 -4.39
C SER A 64 0.86 9.65 -4.44
N LEU A 65 0.23 8.49 -4.22
CA LEU A 65 0.89 7.18 -4.32
C LEU A 65 1.38 6.88 -5.74
N PHE A 66 0.70 7.34 -6.80
CA PHE A 66 1.25 7.22 -8.16
C PHE A 66 2.55 8.00 -8.32
N SER A 67 2.66 9.16 -7.68
CA SER A 67 3.89 9.94 -7.65
C SER A 67 4.98 9.20 -6.86
N VAL A 68 4.62 8.54 -5.74
CA VAL A 68 5.54 7.67 -4.99
C VAL A 68 6.10 6.54 -5.87
N LEU A 69 5.23 5.80 -6.56
CA LEU A 69 5.64 4.73 -7.48
C LEU A 69 6.57 5.25 -8.58
N LYS A 70 6.23 6.39 -9.18
CA LYS A 70 7.04 7.01 -10.23
C LYS A 70 8.40 7.48 -9.71
N ASN A 71 8.46 8.11 -8.55
CA ASN A 71 9.71 8.57 -7.96
C ASN A 71 10.64 7.39 -7.60
N LEU A 72 10.07 6.28 -7.12
CA LEU A 72 10.80 5.04 -6.87
C LEU A 72 11.35 4.44 -8.18
N GLU A 73 10.54 4.38 -9.22
CA GLU A 73 10.93 3.96 -10.58
C GLU A 73 12.09 4.79 -11.14
N GLU A 74 11.99 6.12 -11.03
CA GLU A 74 13.03 7.05 -11.46
C GLU A 74 14.33 6.85 -10.67
N LYS A 75 14.25 6.69 -9.34
CA LYS A 75 15.43 6.40 -8.49
C LYS A 75 16.09 5.05 -8.83
N LEU A 76 15.30 4.06 -9.25
CA LEU A 76 15.80 2.75 -9.66
C LEU A 76 16.25 2.71 -11.13
N GLY A 77 16.05 3.80 -11.89
CA GLY A 77 16.36 3.85 -13.33
C GLY A 77 15.48 2.93 -14.18
N VAL A 78 14.28 2.59 -13.71
CA VAL A 78 13.33 1.71 -14.40
C VAL A 78 12.09 2.51 -14.80
N SER A 79 11.87 2.78 -16.10
CA SER A 79 10.75 3.61 -16.56
C SER A 79 9.86 2.89 -17.57
N GLU A 80 8.61 3.34 -17.70
CA GLU A 80 7.66 2.89 -18.72
C GLU A 80 8.17 3.25 -20.13
N GLY A 81 8.45 2.23 -20.94
CA GLY A 81 8.88 2.41 -22.33
C GLY A 81 10.10 1.59 -22.77
N MET A 82 10.73 0.80 -21.88
CA MET A 82 11.83 -0.12 -22.24
C MET A 82 11.31 -1.39 -22.96
N LEU A 83 10.58 -1.23 -24.06
CA LEU A 83 10.43 -2.26 -25.10
C LEU A 83 11.63 -2.27 -26.07
N VAL A 84 12.57 -1.35 -25.89
CA VAL A 84 13.87 -1.37 -26.55
C VAL A 84 14.82 -2.15 -25.64
N PRO A 85 15.57 -3.15 -26.16
CA PRO A 85 16.66 -3.74 -25.39
C PRO A 85 17.55 -2.60 -24.92
N CYS A 86 17.74 -2.47 -23.60
CA CYS A 86 18.67 -1.49 -23.06
C CYS A 86 19.99 -1.63 -23.81
N SER A 87 20.36 -0.60 -24.58
CA SER A 87 21.71 -0.48 -25.10
C SER A 87 22.65 -0.62 -23.91
N LEU A 88 23.71 -1.41 -24.08
CA LEU A 88 24.79 -1.71 -23.12
C LEU A 88 25.61 -0.44 -22.72
N ALA A 89 24.98 0.72 -22.63
CA ALA A 89 25.60 2.04 -22.63
C ALA A 89 24.98 3.06 -21.66
N SER A 90 24.05 2.68 -20.78
CA SER A 90 23.85 3.45 -19.55
C SER A 90 24.86 2.92 -18.54
N GLU A 91 25.92 3.69 -18.27
CA GLU A 91 26.80 3.45 -17.14
C GLU A 91 25.92 3.09 -15.94
N GLU A 92 26.07 1.88 -15.41
CA GLU A 92 25.42 1.45 -14.19
C GLU A 92 25.81 2.47 -13.13
N SER A 93 24.93 3.43 -12.83
CA SER A 93 25.10 4.25 -11.65
C SER A 93 25.08 3.25 -10.49
N LYS A 94 26.25 2.96 -9.93
CA LYS A 94 26.38 2.08 -8.77
C LYS A 94 25.65 2.75 -7.61
N MET A 95 24.37 2.43 -7.48
CA MET A 95 23.56 2.78 -6.32
C MET A 95 24.27 2.25 -5.09
N SER A 96 24.48 3.10 -4.10
CA SER A 96 25.13 2.69 -2.86
C SER A 96 24.20 1.78 -2.05
N LEU A 97 24.76 1.00 -1.12
CA LEU A 97 23.93 0.19 -0.22
C LEU A 97 23.08 1.04 0.73
N GLU A 98 23.53 2.24 1.07
CA GLU A 98 22.78 3.20 1.86
C GLU A 98 21.56 3.70 1.07
N GLU A 99 21.75 4.12 -0.18
CA GLU A 99 20.66 4.55 -1.07
C GLU A 99 19.66 3.43 -1.31
N LEU A 100 20.13 2.19 -1.50
CA LEU A 100 19.28 1.02 -1.65
C LEU A 100 18.47 0.74 -0.37
N GLY A 101 19.11 0.90 0.80
CA GLY A 101 18.46 0.80 2.10
C GLY A 101 17.33 1.81 2.25
N ASP A 102 17.60 3.08 1.99
CA ASP A 102 16.63 4.17 2.04
C ASP A 102 15.42 3.91 1.11
N ILE A 103 15.67 3.37 -0.09
CA ILE A 103 14.61 3.01 -1.04
C ILE A 103 13.73 1.88 -0.47
N ILE A 104 14.34 0.80 0.02
CA ILE A 104 13.60 -0.35 0.56
C ILE A 104 12.81 0.05 1.81
N GLU A 105 13.39 0.85 2.69
CA GLU A 105 12.72 1.33 3.90
C GLU A 105 11.54 2.25 3.57
N TYR A 106 11.71 3.15 2.59
CA TYR A 106 10.62 3.99 2.11
C TYR A 106 9.50 3.17 1.44
N MET A 107 9.83 2.13 0.68
CA MET A 107 8.85 1.20 0.13
C MET A 107 8.12 0.46 1.25
N MET A 108 8.84 0.02 2.29
CA MET A 108 8.25 -0.63 3.46
C MET A 108 7.24 0.28 4.15
N ASP A 109 7.62 1.52 4.47
CA ASP A 109 6.74 2.50 5.10
C ASP A 109 5.47 2.73 4.27
N SER A 110 5.62 2.91 2.95
CA SER A 110 4.51 3.19 2.05
C SER A 110 3.55 2.00 1.90
N PHE A 111 4.08 0.80 1.59
CA PHE A 111 3.25 -0.35 1.25
C PHE A 111 2.75 -1.11 2.47
N CYS A 112 3.52 -1.22 3.55
CA CYS A 112 3.03 -1.87 4.77
C CYS A 112 1.88 -1.07 5.39
N SER A 113 1.99 0.26 5.42
CA SER A 113 0.95 1.14 5.96
C SER A 113 -0.32 1.09 5.13
N LEU A 114 -0.19 1.13 3.80
CA LEU A 114 -1.32 0.97 2.90
C LEU A 114 -1.96 -0.43 3.00
N GLN A 115 -1.15 -1.48 3.08
CA GLN A 115 -1.63 -2.85 3.23
C GLN A 115 -2.43 -3.01 4.53
N ALA A 116 -1.91 -2.52 5.66
CA ALA A 116 -2.60 -2.59 6.94
C ALA A 116 -3.95 -1.88 6.89
N PHE A 117 -3.99 -0.68 6.29
CA PHE A 117 -5.22 0.08 6.11
C PHE A 117 -6.27 -0.67 5.27
N LEU A 118 -5.89 -1.18 4.10
CA LEU A 118 -6.84 -1.89 3.22
C LEU A 118 -7.31 -3.22 3.81
N THR A 119 -6.47 -3.89 4.61
CA THR A 119 -6.85 -5.11 5.33
C THR A 119 -7.91 -4.83 6.40
N ILE A 120 -7.80 -3.70 7.10
CA ILE A 120 -8.70 -3.33 8.21
C ILE A 120 -9.97 -2.64 7.70
N PHE A 121 -9.87 -1.89 6.61
CA PHE A 121 -11.00 -1.18 6.01
C PHE A 121 -11.11 -1.47 4.50
N PRO A 122 -11.57 -2.68 4.11
CA PRO A 122 -11.62 -3.10 2.71
C PRO A 122 -12.47 -2.23 1.81
N LYS A 123 -13.45 -1.49 2.36
CA LYS A 123 -14.27 -0.55 1.58
C LYS A 123 -13.45 0.55 0.90
N ALA A 124 -12.28 0.89 1.44
CA ALA A 124 -11.36 1.81 0.79
C ALA A 124 -10.87 1.31 -0.58
N CYS A 125 -10.85 0.00 -0.83
CA CYS A 125 -10.40 -0.59 -2.10
C CYS A 125 -11.13 -0.02 -3.32
N GLU A 126 -12.40 0.38 -3.20
CA GLU A 126 -13.14 1.05 -4.28
C GLU A 126 -12.45 2.33 -4.75
N THR A 127 -11.94 3.14 -3.82
CA THR A 127 -11.27 4.41 -4.14
C THR A 127 -9.98 4.18 -4.94
N PHE A 128 -9.27 3.09 -4.65
CA PHE A 128 -8.06 2.70 -5.36
C PHE A 128 -8.37 2.09 -6.73
N HIS A 129 -9.39 1.24 -6.80
CA HIS A 129 -9.81 0.56 -8.03
C HIS A 129 -10.30 1.54 -9.10
N VAL A 130 -11.08 2.56 -8.72
CA VAL A 130 -11.57 3.59 -9.65
C VAL A 130 -10.43 4.31 -10.41
N LYS A 131 -9.20 4.22 -9.90
CA LYS A 131 -8.01 4.83 -10.50
C LYS A 131 -7.02 3.81 -11.09
N ASP A 132 -7.43 2.55 -11.21
CA ASP A 132 -6.58 1.47 -11.71
C ASP A 132 -5.29 1.28 -10.90
N PHE A 133 -5.33 1.54 -9.59
CA PHE A 133 -4.14 1.50 -8.75
C PHE A 133 -3.44 0.14 -8.78
N GLU A 134 -4.22 -0.95 -8.79
CA GLU A 134 -3.72 -2.32 -8.87
C GLU A 134 -2.94 -2.61 -10.16
N LEU A 135 -3.32 -2.02 -11.29
CA LEU A 135 -2.62 -2.19 -12.57
C LEU A 135 -1.27 -1.46 -12.54
N ARG A 136 -1.28 -0.24 -12.03
CA ARG A 136 -0.05 0.54 -11.85
C ARG A 136 0.89 -0.13 -10.85
N LEU A 137 0.35 -0.68 -9.76
CA LEU A 137 1.11 -1.41 -8.74
C LEU A 137 1.73 -2.70 -9.31
N SER A 138 0.99 -3.46 -10.14
CA SER A 138 1.53 -4.63 -10.83
C SER A 138 2.68 -4.27 -11.77
N SER A 139 2.49 -3.22 -12.57
CA SER A 139 3.50 -2.72 -13.51
C SER A 139 4.77 -2.26 -12.78
N PHE A 140 4.60 -1.57 -11.65
CA PHE A 140 5.70 -1.19 -10.76
C PHE A 140 6.45 -2.42 -10.23
N TYR A 141 5.72 -3.44 -9.72
CA TYR A 141 6.33 -4.65 -9.17
C TYR A 141 7.21 -5.36 -10.20
N GLU A 142 6.71 -5.54 -11.43
CA GLU A 142 7.43 -6.21 -12.51
C GLU A 142 8.73 -5.49 -12.90
N ARG A 143 8.79 -4.16 -12.75
CA ARG A 143 9.98 -3.36 -13.09
C ARG A 143 10.95 -3.20 -11.93
N ALA A 144 10.44 -2.83 -10.76
CA ALA A 144 11.26 -2.45 -9.60
C ALA A 144 11.87 -3.66 -8.90
N VAL A 145 11.10 -4.73 -8.69
CA VAL A 145 11.55 -5.87 -7.88
C VAL A 145 12.75 -6.60 -8.50
N PRO A 146 12.80 -6.91 -9.81
CA PRO A 146 13.99 -7.53 -10.39
C PRO A 146 15.25 -6.68 -10.21
N LYS A 147 15.13 -5.36 -10.35
CA LYS A 147 16.26 -4.43 -10.19
C LYS A 147 16.77 -4.41 -8.74
N LEU A 148 15.85 -4.36 -7.77
CA LEU A 148 16.20 -4.44 -6.34
C LEU A 148 16.86 -5.78 -5.98
N VAL A 149 16.35 -6.89 -6.50
CA VAL A 149 16.94 -8.22 -6.28
C VAL A 149 18.34 -8.33 -6.88
N ASP A 150 18.55 -7.76 -8.07
CA ASP A 150 19.84 -7.71 -8.74
C ASP A 150 20.88 -6.92 -7.94
N HIS A 151 20.51 -5.74 -7.41
CA HIS A 151 21.38 -4.96 -6.50
C HIS A 151 21.70 -5.69 -5.18
N LEU A 152 20.79 -6.55 -4.71
CA LEU A 152 20.97 -7.39 -3.54
C LEU A 152 21.62 -8.76 -3.85
N SER A 153 22.09 -8.97 -5.07
CA SER A 153 22.86 -10.17 -5.40
C SER A 153 24.19 -10.19 -4.64
N THR A 154 24.70 -11.40 -4.39
CA THR A 154 25.89 -11.62 -3.57
C THR A 154 27.03 -12.17 -4.41
N ASP A 155 28.19 -11.53 -4.36
CA ASP A 155 29.41 -12.02 -4.99
C ASP A 155 30.32 -12.76 -4.00
N LYS A 156 31.18 -13.64 -4.53
CA LYS A 156 32.07 -14.48 -3.73
C LYS A 156 33.15 -13.70 -2.97
N ASP A 157 33.45 -12.50 -3.43
CA ASP A 157 34.54 -11.66 -2.90
C ASP A 157 34.05 -10.56 -1.93
N MET A 158 32.75 -10.53 -1.59
CA MET A 158 32.18 -9.50 -0.71
C MET A 158 32.59 -9.70 0.75
N GLN A 159 32.69 -8.58 1.48
CA GLN A 159 32.99 -8.59 2.90
C GLN A 159 31.80 -9.13 3.71
N LEU A 160 32.08 -9.74 4.87
CA LEU A 160 31.05 -10.36 5.71
C LEU A 160 30.00 -9.36 6.22
N GLU A 161 30.42 -8.13 6.52
CA GLU A 161 29.53 -7.04 6.95
C GLU A 161 28.58 -6.62 5.82
N GLU A 162 29.09 -6.47 4.60
CA GLU A 162 28.29 -6.16 3.42
C GLU A 162 27.25 -7.26 3.13
N LEU A 163 27.66 -8.52 3.27
CA LEU A 163 26.77 -9.69 3.16
C LEU A 163 25.64 -9.68 4.20
N ALA A 164 25.92 -9.23 5.43
CA ALA A 164 24.93 -9.14 6.48
C ALA A 164 23.90 -8.04 6.17
N ILE A 165 24.35 -6.87 5.73
CA ILE A 165 23.47 -5.76 5.32
C ILE A 165 22.59 -6.16 4.15
N LYS A 166 23.16 -6.74 3.08
CA LYS A 166 22.38 -7.22 1.93
C LYS A 166 21.34 -8.28 2.31
N ARG A 167 21.62 -9.12 3.32
CA ARG A 167 20.66 -10.09 3.83
C ARG A 167 19.48 -9.40 4.52
N GLU A 168 19.76 -8.45 5.42
CA GLU A 168 18.72 -7.68 6.10
C GLU A 168 17.83 -6.93 5.10
N LEU A 169 18.45 -6.26 4.12
CA LEU A 169 17.72 -5.56 3.06
C LEU A 169 16.86 -6.51 2.21
N ARG A 170 17.32 -7.75 1.99
CA ARG A 170 16.52 -8.77 1.28
C ARG A 170 15.30 -9.20 2.10
N GLU A 171 15.45 -9.39 3.40
CA GLU A 171 14.33 -9.72 4.29
C GLU A 171 13.29 -8.58 4.30
N LYS A 172 13.75 -7.32 4.39
CA LYS A 172 12.89 -6.14 4.24
C LYS A 172 12.19 -6.10 2.87
N LEU A 173 12.92 -6.38 1.79
CA LEU A 173 12.34 -6.44 0.44
C LEU A 173 11.27 -7.53 0.32
N ASP A 174 11.45 -8.68 0.95
CA ASP A 174 10.43 -9.74 0.94
C ASP A 174 9.14 -9.31 1.66
N VAL A 175 9.25 -8.54 2.75
CA VAL A 175 8.10 -7.90 3.41
C VAL A 175 7.40 -6.91 2.47
N VAL A 176 8.16 -6.06 1.77
CA VAL A 176 7.60 -5.14 0.76
C VAL A 176 6.85 -5.90 -0.32
N ARG A 177 7.46 -6.96 -0.87
CA ARG A 177 6.86 -7.78 -1.93
C ARG A 177 5.55 -8.41 -1.47
N LEU A 178 5.53 -8.96 -0.26
CA LEU A 178 4.31 -9.53 0.32
C LEU A 178 3.23 -8.46 0.51
N SER A 179 3.60 -7.27 0.96
CA SER A 179 2.68 -6.15 1.17
C SER A 179 2.03 -5.71 -0.14
N ILE A 180 2.83 -5.53 -1.20
CA ILE A 180 2.34 -5.19 -2.56
C ILE A 180 1.36 -6.24 -3.07
N LEU A 181 1.72 -7.53 -2.99
CA LEU A 181 0.85 -8.61 -3.44
C LEU A 181 -0.44 -8.69 -2.63
N THR A 182 -0.37 -8.41 -1.33
CA THR A 182 -1.54 -8.39 -0.46
C THR A 182 -2.45 -7.21 -0.81
N ILE A 183 -1.93 -6.01 -1.04
CA ILE A 183 -2.73 -4.85 -1.51
C ILE A 183 -3.47 -5.19 -2.80
N PHE A 184 -2.75 -5.72 -3.79
CA PHE A 184 -3.34 -6.13 -5.08
C PHE A 184 -4.47 -7.13 -4.87
N ARG A 185 -4.22 -8.14 -4.02
CA ARG A 185 -5.20 -9.17 -3.69
C ARG A 185 -6.42 -8.61 -2.96
N GLU A 186 -6.25 -7.70 -1.99
CA GLU A 186 -7.36 -7.09 -1.25
C GLU A 186 -8.27 -6.29 -2.17
N ILE A 187 -7.70 -5.52 -3.11
CA ILE A 187 -8.49 -4.79 -4.12
C ILE A 187 -9.30 -5.76 -4.98
N LEU A 188 -8.65 -6.79 -5.53
CA LEU A 188 -9.36 -7.79 -6.35
C LEU A 188 -10.42 -8.57 -5.58
N ASN A 189 -10.11 -8.99 -4.35
CA ASN A 189 -11.05 -9.71 -3.51
C ASN A 189 -12.29 -8.86 -3.25
N TYR A 190 -12.10 -7.61 -2.82
CA TYR A 190 -13.19 -6.71 -2.48
C TYR A 190 -14.06 -6.39 -3.70
N ILE A 191 -13.45 -6.03 -4.83
CA ILE A 191 -14.18 -5.56 -6.01
C ILE A 191 -14.76 -6.71 -6.84
N CYS A 192 -14.01 -7.80 -7.04
CA CYS A 192 -14.35 -8.80 -8.03
C CYS A 192 -14.91 -10.11 -7.45
N LEU A 193 -14.48 -10.50 -6.24
CA LEU A 193 -14.78 -11.81 -5.67
C LEU A 193 -15.88 -11.75 -4.62
N SER A 194 -15.78 -10.83 -3.66
CA SER A 194 -16.78 -10.67 -2.60
C SER A 194 -18.21 -10.45 -3.13
N PRO A 195 -18.46 -9.63 -4.18
CA PRO A 195 -19.81 -9.42 -4.67
C PRO A 195 -20.39 -10.67 -5.36
N LYS A 196 -19.53 -11.54 -5.89
CA LYS A 196 -19.92 -12.81 -6.52
C LYS A 196 -20.18 -13.91 -5.50
N GLU A 197 -19.56 -13.83 -4.32
CA GLU A 197 -19.84 -14.72 -3.21
C GLU A 197 -21.18 -14.34 -2.58
N ASP A 198 -21.42 -13.06 -2.30
CA ASP A 198 -22.70 -12.57 -1.79
C ASP A 198 -23.87 -12.81 -2.75
N ALA A 199 -23.68 -12.60 -4.06
CA ALA A 199 -24.70 -12.93 -5.06
C ALA A 199 -25.02 -14.43 -5.11
N ARG A 200 -24.03 -15.30 -4.86
CA ARG A 200 -24.24 -16.76 -4.77
C ARG A 200 -24.98 -17.15 -3.50
N PHE A 201 -24.69 -16.52 -2.35
CA PHE A 201 -25.44 -16.75 -1.11
C PHE A 201 -26.89 -16.28 -1.22
N LEU A 202 -27.16 -15.14 -1.87
CA LEU A 202 -28.52 -14.65 -2.11
C LEU A 202 -29.33 -15.60 -3.01
N LEU A 203 -28.72 -16.20 -4.03
CA LEU A 203 -29.37 -17.21 -4.88
C LEU A 203 -29.68 -18.51 -4.12
N VAL A 204 -28.82 -18.92 -3.18
CA VAL A 204 -29.06 -20.11 -2.34
C VAL A 204 -30.18 -19.87 -1.33
N ILE A 205 -30.29 -18.66 -0.76
CA ILE A 205 -31.39 -18.30 0.17
C ILE A 205 -32.72 -18.16 -0.57
N GLN A 206 -32.73 -17.72 -1.83
CA GLN A 206 -33.95 -17.67 -2.64
C GLN A 206 -34.41 -19.05 -3.15
N ALA A 207 -33.56 -20.07 -3.07
CA ALA A 207 -33.86 -21.45 -3.50
C ALA A 207 -34.23 -22.40 -2.33
N ALA A 208 -34.28 -21.90 -1.10
CA ALA A 208 -34.68 -22.62 0.11
C ALA A 208 -36.04 -22.12 0.63
#